data_AF-A0A519ZMI1-F1
#
_entry.id   AF-A0A519ZMI1-F1
#
_cell.length_a   1.000
_cell.length_b   1.000
_cell.length_c   1.000
_cell.angle_alpha   90.00
_cell.angle_beta   90.00
_cell.angle_gamma   90.00
#
_symmetry.space_group_name_H-M   'P 1'
#
loop_
_entity.id
_entity.type
_entity.pdbx_description
1 polymer ?
#
loop_
_entity_poly.entity_id
_entity_poly.type
_entity_poly.pdbx_seq_one_letter_code
_entity_poly.pdbx_strand_id
1 'polypeptide(L)' 'EQTQSQGLEALLSVTRAWRLVKFIDNGMLTMTKCSKCSGHFVTHPHEIARHYTCGLCNPPARAGKGKAAGALQTH' A
#
# COMPACT_ATOMS: atom_id res chain seq x y z
N GLU A 1 -12.03 3.08 -4.24
CA GLU A 1 -12.32 1.98 -5.20
C GLU A 1 -11.69 0.64 -4.80
N GLN A 2 -10.36 0.51 -4.64
CA GLN A 2 -9.72 -0.80 -4.31
C GLN A 2 -10.06 -1.35 -2.91
N THR A 3 -10.09 -0.50 -1.88
CA THR A 3 -10.42 -0.91 -0.50
C THR A 3 -11.85 -1.45 -0.42
N GLN A 4 -12.78 -0.78 -1.12
CA GLN A 4 -14.18 -1.16 -1.21
C GLN A 4 -14.39 -2.44 -2.03
N SER A 5 -13.65 -2.63 -3.14
CA SER A 5 -13.74 -3.86 -3.94
C SER A 5 -13.26 -5.11 -3.21
N GLN A 6 -12.44 -4.95 -2.15
CA GLN A 6 -11.97 -6.06 -1.32
C GLN A 6 -12.70 -6.17 0.03
N GLY A 7 -13.78 -5.40 0.23
CA GLY A 7 -14.53 -5.38 1.50
C GLY A 7 -13.69 -4.93 2.70
N LEU A 8 -12.59 -4.21 2.44
CA LEU A 8 -11.70 -3.70 3.47
C LEU A 8 -12.20 -2.34 3.96
N GLU A 9 -12.06 -2.10 5.26
CA GLU A 9 -12.32 -0.78 5.83
C GLU A 9 -11.22 0.21 5.41
N ALA A 10 -11.59 1.46 5.17
CA ALA A 10 -10.61 2.52 4.91
C ALA A 10 -9.92 2.93 6.21
N LEU A 11 -8.83 2.24 6.55
CA LEU A 11 -8.10 2.40 7.83
C LEU A 11 -7.25 3.69 7.94
N LEU A 12 -7.36 4.62 6.97
CA LEU A 12 -6.64 5.90 7.00
C LEU A 12 -7.55 7.00 7.55
N SER A 13 -7.25 7.49 8.75
CA SER A 13 -7.86 8.72 9.27
C SER A 13 -7.48 9.92 8.40
N VAL A 14 -8.30 10.98 8.43
CA VAL A 14 -8.06 12.23 7.69
C VAL A 14 -6.67 12.80 7.98
N THR A 15 -6.22 12.79 9.23
CA THR A 15 -4.90 13.28 9.64
C THR A 15 -3.75 12.42 9.09
N ARG A 16 -3.93 11.10 9.00
CA ARG A 16 -2.93 10.21 8.38
C ARG A 16 -2.86 10.39 6.87
N ALA A 17 -4.02 10.51 6.21
CA ALA A 17 -4.10 10.78 4.78
C ALA A 17 -3.45 12.13 4.44
N TRP A 18 -3.75 13.18 5.20
CA TRP A 18 -3.13 14.50 5.04
C TRP A 18 -1.60 14.45 5.21
N ARG A 19 -1.10 13.67 6.18
CA ARG A 19 0.35 13.48 6.36
C ARG A 19 1.01 12.82 5.15
N LEU A 20 0.35 11.84 4.51
CA LEU A 20 0.86 11.23 3.26
C LEU A 20 0.97 12.27 2.14
N VAL A 21 -0.03 13.13 1.98
CA VAL A 21 0.02 14.24 1.01
C VAL A 21 1.22 15.14 1.28
N LYS A 22 1.44 15.53 2.54
CA LYS A 22 2.60 16.36 2.92
C LYS A 22 3.94 15.71 2.64
N PHE A 23 4.05 14.39 2.73
CA PHE A 23 5.29 13.70 2.37
C PHE A 23 5.51 13.63 0.86
N ILE A 24 4.44 13.49 0.08
CA ILE A 24 4.52 13.53 -1.38
C ILE A 24 4.91 14.95 -1.85
N ASP A 25 4.25 15.98 -1.33
CA ASP A 25 4.53 17.39 -1.68
C ASP A 25 5.99 17.78 -1.39
N ASN A 26 6.57 17.24 -0.31
CA ASN A 26 7.96 17.49 0.08
C ASN A 26 8.97 16.53 -0.57
N GLY A 27 8.55 15.68 -1.52
CA GLY A 27 9.43 14.74 -2.21
C GLY A 27 10.01 13.64 -1.31
N MET A 28 9.39 13.38 -0.16
CA MET A 28 9.81 12.32 0.77
C MET A 28 9.22 10.95 0.45
N LEU A 29 8.14 10.92 -0.33
CA LEU A 29 7.48 9.71 -0.84
C LEU A 29 7.15 9.89 -2.31
N THR A 30 7.07 8.77 -3.03
CA THR A 30 6.64 8.71 -4.43
C THR A 30 5.67 7.55 -4.64
N MET A 31 5.13 7.42 -5.86
CA MET A 31 4.33 6.28 -6.28
C MET A 31 5.16 5.41 -7.23
N THR A 32 5.32 4.13 -6.90
CA THR A 32 5.99 3.15 -7.76
C THR A 32 5.00 2.09 -8.24
N LYS A 33 5.04 1.82 -9.54
CA LYS A 33 4.24 0.77 -10.17
C LYS A 33 4.83 -0.60 -9.88
N CYS A 34 4.00 -1.53 -9.41
CA CYS A 34 4.40 -2.92 -9.20
C CYS A 34 4.58 -3.66 -10.54
N SER A 35 5.70 -4.37 -10.69
CA SER A 35 6.00 -5.18 -11.88
C SER A 35 5.09 -6.41 -12.06
N LYS A 36 4.43 -6.88 -10.98
CA LYS A 36 3.54 -8.06 -10.99
C LYS A 36 2.07 -7.71 -11.23
N CYS A 37 1.47 -6.88 -10.36
CA CYS A 37 0.04 -6.53 -10.45
C CYS A 37 -0.25 -5.20 -11.15
N SER A 38 0.78 -4.45 -11.57
CA SER A 38 0.66 -3.13 -12.21
C SER A 38 0.02 -2.00 -11.37
N GLY A 39 -0.35 -2.27 -10.12
CA GLY A 39 -0.84 -1.27 -9.17
C GLY A 39 0.26 -0.30 -8.72
N HIS A 40 -0.14 0.91 -8.30
CA HIS A 40 0.78 1.93 -7.81
C HIS A 40 0.76 1.98 -6.28
N PHE A 41 1.95 1.99 -5.67
CA PHE A 41 2.12 1.93 -4.23
C PHE A 41 3.03 3.06 -3.75
N VAL A 42 2.77 3.56 -2.54
CA VAL A 42 3.58 4.58 -1.89
C VAL A 42 4.92 3.97 -1.47
N THR A 43 6.01 4.56 -1.93
CA THR A 43 7.40 4.09 -1.72
C THR A 43 8.34 5.24 -1.42
N HIS A 44 9.59 4.91 -1.05
CA HIS A 44 10.65 5.90 -0.94
C HIS A 44 11.06 6.43 -2.33
N PRO A 45 11.47 7.70 -2.48
CA PRO A 45 11.88 8.28 -3.77
C PRO A 45 13.03 7.54 -4.47
N HIS A 46 13.85 6.81 -3.72
CA HIS A 46 15.01 6.05 -4.22
C HIS A 46 14.74 4.54 -4.36
N GLU A 47 13.47 4.13 -4.35
CA GLU A 47 13.08 2.74 -4.60
C GLU A 47 13.49 2.27 -6.01
N ILE A 48 13.93 1.02 -6.15
CA ILE A 48 14.33 0.44 -7.45
C ILE A 48 13.07 0.07 -8.25
N ALA A 49 12.53 1.04 -8.99
CA ALA A 49 11.26 0.90 -9.67
C ALA A 49 11.17 -0.27 -10.68
N ARG A 50 12.28 -0.64 -11.34
CA ARG A 50 12.29 -1.64 -12.43
C ARG A 50 11.75 -3.01 -12.02
N HIS A 51 11.98 -3.41 -10.78
CA HIS A 51 11.60 -4.73 -10.26
C HIS A 51 10.78 -4.65 -8.97
N TYR A 52 10.25 -3.47 -8.65
CA TYR A 52 9.45 -3.26 -7.45
C TYR A 52 8.26 -4.24 -7.39
N THR A 53 8.21 -5.01 -6.31
CA THR A 53 7.12 -5.94 -6.01
C THR A 53 6.41 -5.47 -4.75
N CYS A 54 5.11 -5.21 -4.85
CA CYS A 54 4.35 -4.70 -3.72
C CYS A 54 4.13 -5.79 -2.65
N GLY A 55 3.84 -5.35 -1.42
CA GLY A 55 3.55 -6.24 -0.29
C GLY A 55 2.24 -7.03 -0.43
N LEU A 56 1.45 -6.84 -1.50
CA LEU A 56 0.30 -7.71 -1.81
C LEU A 56 0.72 -8.88 -2.71
N CYS A 57 1.65 -8.64 -3.65
CA CYS A 57 2.17 -9.66 -4.54
C CYS A 57 3.32 -10.48 -3.92
N ASN A 58 3.94 -9.97 -2.87
CA ASN A 58 4.89 -10.70 -2.03
C ASN A 58 4.57 -10.40 -0.56
N PRO A 59 3.48 -10.97 -0.02
CA PRO A 59 3.02 -10.67 1.32
C PRO A 59 4.06 -11.06 2.37
N PRO A 60 4.34 -10.19 3.37
CA PRO A 60 5.19 -10.56 4.49
C PRO A 60 4.56 -11.72 5.27
N ALA A 61 5.37 -12.49 6.00
CA ALA A 61 4.95 -13.71 6.71
C ALA A 61 3.77 -13.56 7.70
N ARG A 62 3.40 -12.31 8.05
CA ARG A 62 2.28 -11.99 8.95
C ARG A 62 1.10 -11.29 8.26
N ALA A 63 1.14 -11.08 6.96
CA ALA A 63 -0.02 -10.57 6.22
C ALA A 63 -1.21 -11.52 6.41
N GLY A 64 -2.39 -10.98 6.68
CA GLY A 64 -3.63 -11.76 6.88
C GLY A 64 -3.73 -12.57 8.17
N LYS A 65 -2.68 -12.66 8.98
CA LYS A 65 -2.71 -13.44 10.24
C LYS A 65 -3.35 -12.72 11.44
N GLY A 66 -3.97 -11.57 11.21
CA GLY A 66 -4.67 -10.79 12.23
C GLY A 66 -6.13 -11.22 12.37
N LYS A 67 -6.62 -11.42 13.59
CA LYS A 67 -8.04 -11.71 13.88
C LYS A 67 -8.96 -10.47 13.72
N ALA A 68 -8.44 -9.37 13.19
CA ALA A 68 -9.22 -8.15 12.98
C ALA A 68 -10.22 -8.38 11.83
N ALA A 69 -11.46 -7.96 12.04
CA ALA A 69 -12.44 -7.89 10.96
C ALA A 69 -11.89 -7.01 9.83
N GLY A 70 -11.97 -7.48 8.58
CA GLY A 70 -11.37 -6.77 7.44
C GLY A 70 -9.86 -6.94 7.30
N ALA A 71 -9.23 -7.93 7.95
CA ALA A 71 -7.85 -8.30 7.64
C ALA A 71 -7.74 -8.80 6.19
N LEU A 72 -6.66 -8.40 5.51
CA LEU A 72 -6.38 -8.82 4.14
C LEU A 72 -6.26 -10.35 4.07
N GLN A 73 -7.16 -11.02 3.36
CA GLN A 73 -7.06 -12.46 3.13
C GLN A 73 -6.06 -12.69 2.00
N THR A 74 -4.89 -13.21 2.33
CA THR A 74 -3.92 -13.68 1.35
C THR A 74 -4.22 -15.15 1.05
N HIS A 75 -4.43 -15.48 -0.23
CA HIS A 75 -4.59 -16.86 -0.70
C HIS A 75 -3.35 -17.70 -0.45
#